data_AF-R8CL86-F1
#
_entry.id   AF-R8CL86-F1
#
_cell.length_a   1.000
_cell.length_b   1.000
_cell.length_c   1.000
_cell.angle_alpha   90.00
_cell.angle_beta   90.00
_cell.angle_gamma   90.00
#
_symmetry.space_group_name_H-M   'P 1'
#
loop_
_entity.id
_entity.type
_entity.pdbx_description
1 polymer ?
#
loop_
_entity_poly.entity_id
_entity_poly.type
_entity_poly.pdbx_seq_one_letter_code
_entity_poly.pdbx_strand_id
1 'polypeptide(L)'
;MNSRIIHQRETYIYFTIFALVGILILNMFINMVFVLAYPLLIGLIVQVVLLQKMKKPFYQRGKELTEQLKLKNTFLVESNILGEEEGKVYEVHQMPFEFSNGLINKEKSYKVVKQEYERKVKEDLTKIAKWQVTTKARLVTTTHFRLYV
;
A
#
# COMPACT_ATOMS: atom_id res chain seq x y z
N MET A 1 6.70 -26.07 70.95
CA MET A 1 6.18 -25.69 69.61
C MET A 1 6.93 -26.54 68.58
N ASN A 2 6.23 -27.23 67.67
CA ASN A 2 6.83 -28.33 66.89
C ASN A 2 7.69 -27.79 65.72
N SER A 3 9.01 -28.01 65.74
CA SER A 3 9.99 -27.48 64.77
C SER A 3 9.61 -27.77 63.30
N ARG A 4 9.02 -28.94 63.03
CA ARG A 4 8.52 -29.33 61.71
C ARG A 4 7.44 -28.39 61.14
N ILE A 5 6.57 -27.86 62.00
CA ILE A 5 5.49 -26.93 61.60
C ILE A 5 6.07 -25.56 61.25
N ILE A 6 7.13 -25.13 61.95
CA ILE A 6 7.82 -23.86 61.70
C ILE A 6 8.55 -23.93 60.35
N HIS A 7 9.30 -25.02 60.09
CA HIS A 7 9.98 -25.22 58.82
C HIS A 7 9.03 -25.37 57.61
N GLN A 8 7.87 -26.02 57.79
CA GLN A 8 6.86 -26.04 56.74
C GLN A 8 6.36 -24.63 56.43
N ARG A 9 6.06 -23.81 57.45
CA ARG A 9 5.62 -22.43 57.26
C ARG A 9 6.67 -21.56 56.58
N GLU A 10 7.94 -21.68 56.97
CA GLU A 10 9.06 -21.01 56.29
C GLU A 10 9.14 -21.42 54.81
N THR A 11 9.03 -22.71 54.50
CA THR A 11 9.05 -23.20 53.12
C THR A 11 7.93 -22.59 52.28
N TYR A 12 6.71 -22.50 52.83
CA TYR A 12 5.58 -21.82 52.16
C TYR A 12 5.81 -20.33 51.96
N ILE A 13 6.42 -19.65 52.95
CA ILE A 13 6.76 -18.23 52.85
C ILE A 13 7.79 -18.02 51.72
N TYR A 14 8.87 -18.79 51.69
CA TYR A 14 9.89 -18.70 50.64
C TYR A 14 9.33 -19.04 49.26
N PHE A 15 8.49 -20.06 49.16
CA PHE A 15 7.81 -20.41 47.91
C PHE A 15 6.91 -19.26 47.42
N THR A 16 6.15 -18.63 48.33
CA THR A 16 5.29 -17.50 48.00
C THR A 16 6.10 -16.29 47.53
N ILE A 17 7.21 -15.98 48.21
CA ILE A 17 8.14 -14.91 47.80
C ILE A 17 8.71 -15.21 46.40
N PHE A 18 9.14 -16.44 46.15
CA PHE A 18 9.69 -16.85 44.86
C PHE A 18 8.66 -16.70 43.73
N ALA A 19 7.41 -17.13 43.95
CA ALA A 19 6.33 -16.99 42.99
C ALA A 19 6.01 -15.51 42.70
N LEU A 20 5.99 -14.64 43.72
CA LEU A 20 5.75 -13.20 43.56
C LEU A 20 6.86 -12.52 42.77
N VAL A 21 8.13 -12.87 43.01
CA VAL A 21 9.27 -12.37 42.24
C VAL A 21 9.18 -12.81 40.77
N GLY A 22 8.80 -14.07 40.51
CA GLY A 22 8.58 -14.58 39.17
C GLY A 22 7.50 -13.80 38.40
N ILE A 23 6.36 -13.51 39.05
CA ILE A 23 5.28 -12.69 38.47
C ILE A 23 5.77 -11.27 38.16
N LEU A 24 6.54 -10.67 39.07
CA LEU A 24 7.10 -9.32 38.88
C LEU A 24 8.04 -9.26 37.66
N ILE A 25 8.95 -10.23 37.52
CA ILE A 25 9.88 -10.31 36.40
C ILE A 25 9.12 -10.52 35.08
N LEU A 26 8.13 -11.43 35.07
CA LEU A 26 7.31 -11.68 33.88
C LEU A 26 6.54 -10.42 33.45
N ASN A 27 5.96 -9.70 34.42
CA ASN A 27 5.27 -8.44 34.16
C ASN A 27 6.23 -7.37 33.59
N MET A 28 7.45 -7.27 34.11
CA MET A 28 8.47 -6.37 33.55
C MET A 28 8.81 -6.71 32.10
N PHE A 29 8.98 -8.00 31.77
CA PHE A 29 9.24 -8.44 30.39
C PHE A 29 8.08 -8.10 29.45
N ILE A 30 6.84 -8.36 29.86
CA ILE A 30 5.64 -8.05 29.07
C ILE A 30 5.58 -6.53 28.80
N ASN A 31 5.77 -5.71 29.83
CA ASN A 31 5.77 -4.25 29.68
C ASN A 31 6.89 -3.77 28.76
N MET A 32 8.10 -4.35 28.83
CA MET A 32 9.21 -4.02 27.93
C MET A 32 8.87 -4.34 26.46
N VAL A 33 8.24 -5.48 26.21
CA VAL A 33 7.78 -5.85 24.86
C VAL A 33 6.75 -4.84 24.34
N PHE A 34 5.80 -4.42 25.18
CA PHE A 34 4.82 -3.40 24.80
C PHE A 34 5.48 -2.05 24.50
N VAL A 35 6.43 -1.61 25.34
CA VAL A 35 7.18 -0.36 25.13
C VAL A 35 7.90 -0.34 23.78
N LEU A 36 8.36 -1.50 23.28
CA LEU A 36 8.99 -1.61 21.96
C LEU A 36 7.96 -1.75 20.82
N ALA A 37 6.88 -2.49 21.04
CA ALA A 37 5.87 -2.76 20.02
C ALA A 37 5.03 -1.53 19.68
N TYR A 38 4.65 -0.71 20.67
CA TYR A 38 3.79 0.46 20.45
C TYR A 38 4.42 1.51 19.52
N PRO A 39 5.68 1.94 19.70
CA PRO A 39 6.34 2.88 18.78
C PRO A 39 6.45 2.33 17.36
N LEU A 40 6.73 1.04 17.20
CA LEU A 40 6.80 0.40 15.88
C LEU A 40 5.43 0.42 15.19
N LEU A 41 4.37 0.09 15.92
CA LEU A 41 3.00 0.10 15.40
C LEU A 41 2.55 1.52 15.03
N ILE A 42 2.88 2.52 15.85
CA ILE A 42 2.64 3.94 15.55
C ILE A 42 3.43 4.35 14.31
N GLY A 43 4.71 3.97 14.20
CA GLY A 43 5.55 4.24 13.04
C GLY A 43 4.95 3.69 11.74
N LEU A 44 4.45 2.45 11.77
CA LEU A 44 3.75 1.84 10.65
C LEU A 44 2.47 2.60 10.28
N ILE A 45 1.65 2.99 11.26
CA ILE A 45 0.43 3.78 11.03
C ILE A 45 0.78 5.12 10.37
N VAL A 46 1.79 5.83 10.89
CA VAL A 46 2.23 7.12 10.34
C VAL A 46 2.72 6.96 8.90
N GLN A 47 3.52 5.93 8.61
CA GLN A 47 3.98 5.64 7.24
C GLN A 47 2.82 5.40 6.28
N VAL A 48 1.84 4.57 6.68
CA VAL A 48 0.65 4.31 5.87
C VAL A 48 -0.15 5.60 5.62
N VAL A 49 -0.33 6.44 6.64
CA VAL A 49 -1.04 7.73 6.50
C VAL A 49 -0.30 8.68 5.56
N LEU A 50 1.02 8.79 5.67
CA LEU A 50 1.84 9.62 4.78
C LEU A 50 1.77 9.13 3.33
N LEU A 51 1.86 7.82 3.11
CA LEU A 51 1.70 7.21 1.79
C LEU A 51 0.32 7.53 1.21
N GLN A 52 -0.75 7.41 2.00
CA GLN A 52 -2.10 7.77 1.56
C GLN A 52 -2.23 9.26 1.20
N LYS A 53 -1.60 10.16 1.98
CA LYS A 53 -1.61 11.60 1.71
C LYS A 53 -0.91 11.95 0.40
N MET A 54 0.14 11.26 0.01
CA MET A 54 0.79 11.47 -1.28
C MET A 54 0.02 10.84 -2.44
N LYS A 55 -0.56 9.64 -2.23
CA LYS A 55 -1.28 8.90 -3.27
C LYS A 55 -2.60 9.55 -3.66
N LYS A 56 -3.36 10.10 -2.70
CA LYS A 56 -4.70 10.70 -2.97
C LYS A 56 -4.65 11.86 -3.99
N PRO A 57 -3.81 12.91 -3.82
CA PRO A 57 -3.72 14.01 -4.78
C PRO A 57 -3.17 13.59 -6.14
N PHE A 58 -2.23 12.62 -6.16
CA PHE A 58 -1.72 12.04 -7.40
C PHE A 58 -2.83 11.34 -8.19
N TYR A 59 -3.61 10.50 -7.50
CA TYR A 59 -4.73 9.79 -8.11
C TYR A 59 -5.85 10.73 -8.56
N GLN A 60 -6.18 11.75 -7.76
CA GLN A 60 -7.20 12.75 -8.11
C GLN A 60 -6.83 13.53 -9.36
N ARG A 61 -5.59 14.07 -9.43
CA ARG A 61 -5.11 14.78 -10.62
C ARG A 61 -5.12 13.92 -11.87
N GLY A 62 -4.72 12.65 -11.75
CA GLY A 62 -4.79 11.72 -12.88
C GLY A 62 -6.22 11.38 -13.28
N LYS A 63 -7.13 11.25 -12.31
CA LYS A 63 -8.56 11.00 -12.56
C LYS A 63 -9.20 12.17 -13.32
N GLU A 64 -8.97 13.40 -12.89
CA GLU A 64 -9.48 14.61 -13.55
C GLU A 64 -9.03 14.69 -15.01
N LEU A 65 -7.74 14.45 -15.28
CA LEU A 65 -7.18 14.44 -16.63
C LEU A 65 -7.73 13.30 -17.48
N THR A 66 -7.85 12.11 -16.91
CA THR A 66 -8.42 10.91 -17.56
C THR A 66 -9.89 11.15 -17.93
N GLU A 67 -10.68 11.76 -17.03
CA GLU A 67 -12.08 12.12 -17.27
C GLU A 67 -12.23 13.20 -18.34
N GLN A 68 -11.39 14.24 -18.30
CA GLN A 68 -11.35 15.28 -19.32
C GLN A 68 -11.12 14.70 -20.73
N LEU A 69 -10.23 13.72 -20.83
CA LEU A 69 -9.90 13.04 -22.09
C LEU A 69 -10.86 11.89 -22.44
N LYS A 70 -11.83 11.57 -21.56
CA LYS A 70 -12.80 10.48 -21.73
C LYS A 70 -12.11 9.14 -22.05
N LEU A 71 -11.00 8.85 -21.35
CA LEU A 71 -10.29 7.59 -21.45
C LEU A 71 -11.02 6.50 -20.65
N LYS A 72 -11.06 5.27 -21.15
CA LYS A 72 -11.82 4.17 -20.53
C LYS A 72 -10.95 3.06 -19.96
N ASN A 73 -9.79 2.82 -20.55
CA ASN A 73 -8.90 1.69 -20.25
C ASN A 73 -7.49 2.15 -19.85
N THR A 74 -7.17 3.42 -20.11
CA THR A 74 -5.87 4.03 -19.85
C THR A 74 -6.03 5.16 -18.84
N PHE A 75 -5.16 5.21 -17.84
CA PHE A 75 -5.08 6.27 -16.84
C PHE A 75 -3.90 7.18 -17.17
N LEU A 76 -4.15 8.49 -17.24
CA LEU A 76 -3.13 9.49 -17.55
C LEU A 76 -2.93 10.40 -16.34
N VAL A 77 -1.68 10.58 -15.92
CA VAL A 77 -1.35 11.39 -14.73
C VAL A 77 -0.08 12.19 -14.96
N GLU A 78 -0.01 13.39 -14.37
CA GLU A 78 1.21 14.20 -14.41
C GLU A 78 2.32 13.55 -13.57
N SER A 79 3.48 13.39 -14.17
CA SER A 79 4.67 12.84 -13.54
C SER A 79 5.42 13.90 -12.75
N ASN A 80 6.03 13.49 -11.65
CA ASN A 80 7.02 14.29 -10.93
C ASN A 80 8.46 13.83 -11.23
N ILE A 81 8.68 13.03 -12.29
CA ILE A 81 10.01 12.45 -12.60
C ILE A 81 10.99 13.52 -13.08
N LEU A 82 10.53 14.51 -13.86
CA LEU A 82 11.34 15.64 -14.25
C LEU A 82 11.11 16.79 -13.27
N GLY A 83 12.19 17.50 -12.92
CA GLY A 83 12.11 18.72 -12.11
C GLY A 83 11.31 19.82 -12.82
N GLU A 84 10.85 20.82 -12.08
CA GLU A 84 10.00 21.91 -12.60
C GLU A 84 10.59 22.62 -13.83
N GLU A 85 11.92 22.57 -14.00
CA GLU A 85 12.67 23.23 -15.06
C GLU A 85 12.65 22.50 -16.42
N GLU A 86 12.38 21.19 -16.46
CA GLU A 86 12.44 20.39 -17.70
C GLU A 86 11.08 20.20 -18.40
N GLY A 87 10.02 20.77 -17.83
CA GLY A 87 8.67 20.78 -18.36
C GLY A 87 7.79 19.61 -17.90
N LYS A 88 6.51 19.67 -18.26
CA LYS A 88 5.49 18.72 -17.81
C LYS A 88 5.58 17.40 -18.55
N VAL A 89 5.76 16.32 -17.78
CA VAL A 89 5.72 14.94 -18.25
C VAL A 89 4.45 14.28 -17.74
N TYR A 90 3.85 13.41 -18.54
CA TYR A 90 2.68 12.64 -18.16
C TYR A 90 2.98 11.15 -18.29
N GLU A 91 2.56 10.39 -17.29
CA GLU A 91 2.68 8.94 -17.25
C GLU A 91 1.40 8.28 -17.76
N VAL A 92 1.58 7.34 -18.67
CA VAL A 92 0.50 6.52 -19.22
C VAL A 92 0.47 5.19 -18.49
N HIS A 93 -0.63 4.94 -17.77
CA HIS A 93 -0.87 3.73 -16.98
C HIS A 93 -2.12 2.99 -17.48
N GLN A 94 -2.27 1.73 -17.09
CA GLN A 94 -3.56 1.06 -17.25
C GLN A 94 -4.57 1.66 -16.25
N MET A 95 -5.87 1.67 -16.57
CA MET A 95 -6.87 2.05 -15.57
C MET A 95 -6.81 1.05 -14.40
N PRO A 96 -6.80 1.51 -13.13
CA PRO A 96 -6.93 0.60 -12.00
C PRO A 96 -8.24 -0.17 -12.14
N PHE A 97 -8.17 -1.49 -12.11
CA PHE A 97 -9.33 -2.36 -12.24
C PHE A 97 -9.53 -3.12 -10.94
N GLU A 98 -10.79 -3.45 -10.63
CA GLU A 98 -11.08 -4.39 -9.56
C GLU A 98 -10.52 -5.77 -9.93
N PHE A 99 -9.84 -6.39 -8.98
CA PHE A 99 -9.31 -7.74 -9.17
C PHE A 99 -10.47 -8.70 -9.47
N SER A 100 -10.53 -9.16 -10.71
CA SER A 100 -11.42 -10.25 -11.08
C SER A 100 -10.87 -11.59 -10.58
N ASN A 101 -11.71 -12.61 -10.52
CA ASN A 101 -11.32 -14.01 -10.26
C ASN A 101 -10.37 -14.62 -11.32
N GLY A 102 -9.90 -13.82 -12.30
CA GLY A 102 -8.94 -14.23 -13.33
C GLY A 102 -9.54 -15.08 -14.46
N LEU A 103 -10.82 -15.45 -14.36
CA LEU A 103 -11.49 -16.36 -15.30
C LEU A 103 -12.35 -15.63 -16.35
N ILE A 104 -12.29 -14.30 -16.42
CA ILE A 104 -13.14 -13.47 -17.29
C ILE A 104 -13.04 -13.85 -18.78
N ASN A 105 -11.90 -14.40 -19.19
CA ASN A 105 -11.64 -14.76 -20.58
C ASN A 105 -11.52 -16.28 -20.81
N LYS A 106 -11.95 -17.12 -19.84
CA LYS A 106 -11.78 -18.58 -19.91
C LYS A 106 -12.41 -19.20 -21.17
N GLU A 107 -13.52 -18.63 -21.63
CA GLU A 107 -14.26 -19.11 -22.80
C GLU A 107 -13.83 -18.44 -24.12
N LYS A 108 -12.93 -17.44 -24.06
CA LYS A 108 -12.49 -16.69 -25.24
C LYS A 108 -11.17 -17.24 -25.76
N SER A 109 -11.04 -17.34 -27.09
CA SER A 109 -9.74 -17.63 -27.70
C SER A 109 -8.78 -16.45 -27.58
N TYR A 110 -7.48 -16.73 -27.53
CA TYR A 110 -6.44 -15.69 -27.47
C TYR A 110 -6.60 -14.61 -28.55
N LYS A 111 -6.94 -15.01 -29.78
CA LYS A 111 -7.13 -14.07 -30.90
C LYS A 111 -8.23 -13.06 -30.62
N VAL A 112 -9.36 -13.51 -30.06
CA VAL A 112 -10.48 -12.66 -29.69
C VAL A 112 -10.09 -11.71 -28.56
N VAL A 113 -9.42 -12.23 -27.51
CA VAL A 113 -8.95 -11.42 -26.38
C VAL A 113 -7.98 -10.32 -26.85
N LYS A 114 -7.00 -10.68 -27.69
CA LYS A 114 -6.04 -9.75 -28.25
C LYS A 114 -6.71 -8.64 -29.07
N GLN A 115 -7.62 -9.00 -29.99
CA GLN A 115 -8.33 -8.04 -30.81
C GLN A 115 -9.20 -7.08 -29.98
N GLU A 116 -9.90 -7.59 -28.97
CA GLU A 116 -10.68 -6.76 -28.05
C GLU A 116 -9.80 -5.78 -27.28
N TYR A 117 -8.65 -6.25 -26.78
CA TYR A 117 -7.70 -5.42 -26.04
C TYR A 117 -7.07 -4.34 -26.93
N GLU A 118 -6.57 -4.71 -28.10
CA GLU A 118 -5.98 -3.78 -29.07
C GLU A 118 -6.97 -2.69 -29.48
N ARG A 119 -8.24 -3.06 -29.74
CA ARG A 119 -9.28 -2.08 -30.07
C ARG A 119 -9.51 -1.09 -28.93
N LYS A 120 -9.61 -1.58 -27.69
CA LYS A 120 -9.85 -0.76 -26.49
C LYS A 120 -8.70 0.21 -26.23
N VAL A 121 -7.46 -0.26 -26.32
CA VAL A 121 -6.27 0.55 -26.08
C VAL A 121 -6.03 1.55 -27.21
N LYS A 122 -6.24 1.15 -28.47
CA LYS A 122 -6.07 2.01 -29.64
C LYS A 122 -6.97 3.25 -29.59
N GLU A 123 -8.21 3.10 -29.13
CA GLU A 123 -9.13 4.24 -28.97
C GLU A 123 -8.56 5.29 -28.00
N ASP A 124 -8.10 4.86 -26.83
CA ASP A 124 -7.56 5.75 -25.80
C ASP A 124 -6.22 6.37 -26.24
N LEU A 125 -5.32 5.58 -26.82
CA LEU A 125 -4.05 6.09 -27.36
C LEU A 125 -4.27 7.14 -28.46
N THR A 126 -5.30 6.97 -29.29
CA THR A 126 -5.64 7.97 -30.32
C THR A 126 -6.09 9.28 -29.70
N LYS A 127 -6.88 9.24 -28.61
CA LYS A 127 -7.30 10.45 -27.88
C LYS A 127 -6.10 11.14 -27.22
N ILE A 128 -5.22 10.36 -26.57
CA ILE A 128 -4.01 10.86 -25.94
C ILE A 128 -3.10 11.52 -26.98
N ALA A 129 -2.87 10.89 -28.14
CA ALA A 129 -2.04 11.44 -29.21
C ALA A 129 -2.58 12.78 -29.74
N LYS A 130 -3.90 12.89 -29.95
CA LYS A 130 -4.53 14.16 -30.36
C LYS A 130 -4.31 15.25 -29.33
N TRP A 131 -4.52 14.94 -28.06
CA TRP A 131 -4.28 15.87 -26.95
C TRP A 131 -2.81 16.28 -26.86
N GLN A 132 -1.88 15.33 -27.01
CA GLN A 132 -0.44 15.56 -26.94
C GLN A 132 0.04 16.57 -27.99
N VAL A 133 -0.47 16.48 -29.23
CA VAL A 133 -0.13 17.42 -30.30
C VAL A 133 -0.56 18.85 -29.93
N THR A 134 -1.73 18.99 -29.27
CA THR A 134 -2.25 20.30 -28.86
C THR A 134 -1.50 20.89 -27.67
N THR A 135 -1.14 20.08 -26.67
CA THR A 135 -0.54 20.55 -25.42
C THR A 135 0.99 20.52 -25.43
N LYS A 136 1.61 19.92 -26.45
CA LYS A 136 3.05 19.60 -26.49
C LYS A 136 3.52 18.80 -25.27
N ALA A 137 2.61 18.03 -24.67
CA ALA A 137 2.91 17.19 -23.52
C ALA A 137 3.94 16.12 -23.87
N ARG A 138 4.86 15.85 -22.94
CA ARG A 138 5.77 14.70 -23.05
C ARG A 138 5.13 13.50 -22.37
N LEU A 139 5.06 12.38 -23.07
CA LEU A 139 4.52 11.14 -22.54
C LEU A 139 5.65 10.20 -22.18
N VAL A 140 5.56 9.59 -21.01
CA VAL A 140 6.42 8.48 -20.60
C VAL A 140 5.51 7.30 -20.28
N THR A 141 5.87 6.13 -20.81
CA THR A 141 5.22 4.89 -20.42
C THR A 141 6.00 4.32 -19.24
N THR A 142 5.38 4.28 -18.08
CA THR A 142 5.94 3.57 -16.93
C THR A 142 5.15 2.26 -16.82
N THR A 143 5.81 1.12 -17.12
CA THR A 143 5.27 -0.23 -16.85
C THR A 143 5.09 -0.47 -15.35
N HIS A 144 5.68 0.38 -14.54
CA HIS A 144 5.64 0.32 -13.10
C HIS A 144 4.62 1.36 -12.67
N PHE A 145 3.39 0.89 -12.50
CA PHE A 145 2.48 1.60 -11.60
C PHE A 145 3.23 1.72 -10.27
N ARG A 146 3.55 2.95 -9.85
CA ARG A 146 3.88 3.26 -8.45
C ARG A 146 2.64 3.08 -7.53
N LEU A 147 1.72 2.19 -7.90
CA LEU A 147 0.59 1.70 -7.10
C LEU A 147 0.97 0.51 -6.22
N TYR A 148 2.24 0.12 -6.14
CA TYR A 148 2.65 -0.94 -5.21
C TYR A 148 3.00 -0.38 -3.82
N VAL A 149 2.08 -0.74 -2.91
CA VAL A 149 2.13 -0.76 -1.42
C VAL A 149 2.07 0.59 -0.73
#